data_AF-A0A4R0DMC2-F1
#
_entry.id   AF-A0A4R0DMC2-F1
#
_cell.length_a   1.000
_cell.length_b   1.000
_cell.length_c   1.000
_cell.angle_alpha   90.00
_cell.angle_beta   90.00
_cell.angle_gamma   90.00
#
_symmetry.space_group_name_H-M   'P 1'
#
loop_
_entity.id
_entity.type
_entity.pdbx_description
1 polymer ?
#
loop_
_entity_poly.entity_id
_entity_poly.type
_entity_poly.pdbx_seq_one_letter_code
_entity_poly.pdbx_strand_id
1 'polypeptide(L)'
;MLKFLLAGCVCLFPVWGHAKPQAQILKPQKITQAQRESICSQLKISCETDTTWQLYQVPNQPKQHYVIEKLKLFELEKNTQSYQLRNDWDFSDYRPLTQNPHWTVDGTAAVEDLLDEQGHFVRADALHLYPVLFPVNDTDYSIALIQRWEEMYSGGGMTEEVADFLQLNPQGKYQQIFQNIPFSVSRMIRACFSEQDYAQSNGNCHDQETLLLNIEYLQANTWRMKYHYIRTLSPSSDQQPVNQSKRYILKSNNPQAIQIPAAWTSY
;
A
#
# COMPACT_ATOMS: atom_id res chain seq x y z
N MET A 1 -28.57 72.03 -2.79
CA MET A 1 -27.45 71.10 -3.03
C MET A 1 -27.48 70.03 -1.96
N LEU A 2 -27.84 68.80 -2.30
CA LEU A 2 -27.82 67.66 -1.37
C LEU A 2 -27.08 66.51 -2.07
N LYS A 3 -25.87 66.20 -1.61
CA LYS A 3 -25.05 65.09 -2.13
C LYS A 3 -25.29 63.86 -1.26
N PHE A 4 -25.83 62.80 -1.85
CA PHE A 4 -25.82 61.46 -1.27
C PHE A 4 -24.45 60.81 -1.56
N LEU A 5 -23.80 60.31 -0.51
CA LEU A 5 -22.63 59.44 -0.58
C LEU A 5 -23.11 57.99 -0.42
N LEU A 6 -22.99 57.17 -1.47
CA LEU A 6 -23.10 55.72 -1.38
C LEU A 6 -21.78 55.16 -0.81
N ALA A 7 -21.85 54.51 0.35
CA ALA A 7 -20.77 53.68 0.87
C ALA A 7 -20.98 52.24 0.35
N GLY A 8 -20.10 51.78 -0.53
CA GLY A 8 -20.07 50.39 -1.01
C GLY A 8 -19.44 49.48 0.03
N CYS A 9 -20.20 48.50 0.54
CA CYS A 9 -19.72 47.46 1.44
C CYS A 9 -19.11 46.33 0.59
N VAL A 10 -17.79 46.14 0.65
CA VAL A 10 -17.08 45.01 0.04
C VAL A 10 -17.16 43.83 1.00
N CYS A 11 -18.05 42.87 0.73
CA CYS A 11 -18.07 41.59 1.44
C CYS A 11 -16.90 40.73 0.92
N LEU A 12 -15.80 40.68 1.66
CA LEU A 12 -14.76 39.68 1.50
C LEU A 12 -15.28 38.36 2.10
N PHE A 13 -15.78 37.47 1.26
CA PHE A 13 -16.05 36.09 1.69
C PHE A 13 -14.71 35.36 1.86
N PRO A 14 -14.39 34.83 3.05
CA PRO A 14 -13.20 34.02 3.22
C PRO A 14 -13.41 32.73 2.43
N VAL A 15 -12.62 32.53 1.37
CA VAL A 15 -12.53 31.25 0.68
C VAL A 15 -11.87 30.28 1.67
N TRP A 16 -12.69 29.51 2.38
CA TRP A 16 -12.22 28.35 3.13
C TRP A 16 -11.77 27.31 2.11
N GLY A 17 -10.49 27.39 1.73
CA GLY A 17 -9.85 26.32 0.97
C GLY A 17 -9.78 25.08 1.87
N HIS A 18 -10.71 24.15 1.70
CA HIS A 18 -10.58 22.83 2.29
C HIS A 18 -9.28 22.20 1.78
N ALA A 19 -8.37 21.87 2.69
CA ALA A 19 -7.16 21.16 2.35
C ALA A 19 -7.55 19.84 1.68
N LYS A 20 -6.90 19.50 0.56
CA LYS A 20 -7.18 18.23 -0.13
C LYS A 20 -6.96 17.05 0.83
N PRO A 21 -7.84 16.04 0.82
CA PRO A 21 -7.61 14.79 1.51
C PRO A 21 -6.21 14.24 1.20
N GLN A 22 -5.54 13.73 2.22
CA GLN A 22 -4.22 13.14 2.10
C GLN A 22 -4.25 11.70 2.59
N ALA A 23 -3.33 10.89 2.08
CA ALA A 23 -3.13 9.55 2.60
C ALA A 23 -2.75 9.62 4.09
N GLN A 24 -3.37 8.78 4.92
CA GLN A 24 -3.12 8.72 6.34
C GLN A 24 -2.20 7.53 6.64
N ILE A 25 -0.92 7.82 6.87
CA ILE A 25 0.05 6.79 7.25
C ILE A 25 -0.20 6.40 8.70
N LEU A 26 -0.70 5.20 8.91
CA LEU A 26 -1.07 4.72 10.23
C LEU A 26 0.21 4.43 11.03
N LYS A 27 0.31 5.05 12.22
CA LYS A 27 1.53 4.95 13.04
C LYS A 27 1.41 3.83 14.08
N PRO A 28 2.29 2.82 14.07
CA PRO A 28 2.21 1.73 15.01
C PRO A 28 2.37 2.25 16.44
N GLN A 29 1.54 1.74 17.35
CA GLN A 29 1.52 2.09 18.76
C GLN A 29 2.09 0.94 19.59
N LYS A 30 2.91 1.29 20.58
CA LYS A 30 3.22 0.36 21.66
C LYS A 30 2.01 0.29 22.59
N ILE A 31 1.65 -0.91 23.00
CA ILE A 31 0.53 -1.16 23.91
C ILE A 31 1.02 -1.89 25.15
N THR A 32 0.36 -1.64 26.28
CA THR A 32 0.59 -2.39 27.52
C THR A 32 -0.12 -3.75 27.45
N GLN A 33 0.26 -4.68 28.34
CA GLN A 33 -0.40 -5.98 28.43
C GLN A 33 -1.91 -5.85 28.72
N ALA A 34 -2.30 -4.97 29.64
CA ALA A 34 -3.70 -4.71 29.95
C ALA A 34 -4.48 -4.13 28.74
N GLN A 35 -3.85 -3.27 27.94
CA GLN A 35 -4.45 -2.77 26.70
C GLN A 35 -4.59 -3.88 25.67
N ARG A 36 -3.57 -4.75 25.53
CA ARG A 36 -3.62 -5.91 24.64
C ARG A 36 -4.80 -6.80 24.98
N GLU A 37 -4.91 -7.22 26.24
CA GLU A 37 -6.01 -8.07 26.76
C GLU A 37 -7.39 -7.44 26.52
N SER A 38 -7.53 -6.14 26.78
CA SER A 38 -8.80 -5.44 26.54
C SER A 38 -9.18 -5.39 25.06
N ILE A 39 -8.21 -5.09 24.18
CA ILE A 39 -8.46 -4.93 22.74
C ILE A 39 -8.77 -6.29 22.11
N CYS A 40 -7.92 -7.29 22.33
CA CYS A 40 -8.09 -8.60 21.70
C CYS A 40 -9.42 -9.28 22.11
N SER A 41 -9.80 -9.15 23.39
CA SER A 41 -11.07 -9.68 23.91
C SER A 41 -12.27 -8.97 23.27
N GLN A 42 -12.23 -7.64 23.16
CA GLN A 42 -13.29 -6.87 22.50
C GLN A 42 -13.44 -7.25 21.03
N LEU A 43 -12.32 -7.43 20.33
CA LEU A 43 -12.28 -7.71 18.89
C LEU A 43 -12.45 -9.20 18.56
N LYS A 44 -12.43 -10.08 19.58
CA LYS A 44 -12.45 -11.55 19.43
C LYS A 44 -11.31 -12.06 18.55
N ILE A 45 -10.13 -11.47 18.74
CA ILE A 45 -8.86 -11.87 18.08
C ILE A 45 -7.91 -12.47 19.11
N SER A 46 -6.81 -13.09 18.67
CA SER A 46 -5.88 -13.71 19.63
C SER A 46 -5.24 -12.67 20.57
N CYS A 47 -5.18 -13.02 21.86
CA CYS A 47 -4.58 -12.20 22.92
C CYS A 47 -3.13 -12.54 23.21
N GLU A 48 -2.57 -13.56 22.57
CA GLU A 48 -1.22 -14.05 22.84
C GLU A 48 -0.18 -12.98 22.44
N THR A 49 0.97 -12.96 23.10
CA THR A 49 1.97 -11.89 22.94
C THR A 49 2.80 -12.02 21.68
N ASP A 50 2.84 -13.21 21.08
CA ASP A 50 3.45 -13.55 19.79
C ASP A 50 2.53 -13.27 18.60
N THR A 51 1.33 -12.72 18.85
CA THR A 51 0.33 -12.45 17.81
C THR A 51 0.74 -11.35 16.84
N THR A 52 0.22 -11.50 15.62
CA THR A 52 0.55 -10.73 14.42
C THR A 52 -0.27 -9.45 14.25
N TRP A 53 -1.09 -9.06 15.24
CA TRP A 53 -1.89 -7.85 15.15
C TRP A 53 -1.19 -6.65 15.77
N GLN A 54 -1.43 -5.48 15.16
CA GLN A 54 -0.80 -4.22 15.53
C GLN A 54 -1.86 -3.13 15.69
N LEU A 55 -1.78 -2.37 16.79
CA LEU A 55 -2.56 -1.15 16.97
C LEU A 55 -1.86 0.02 16.27
N TYR A 56 -2.60 0.81 15.53
CA TYR A 56 -2.13 2.02 14.87
C TYR A 56 -2.95 3.23 15.27
N GLN A 57 -2.33 4.40 15.16
CA GLN A 57 -2.98 5.70 15.36
C GLN A 57 -2.95 6.50 14.06
N VAL A 58 -4.04 7.20 13.78
CA VAL A 58 -4.11 8.16 12.68
C VAL A 58 -3.34 9.44 13.03
N PRO A 59 -2.43 9.93 12.17
CA PRO A 59 -1.69 11.15 12.42
C PRO A 59 -2.62 12.34 12.68
N ASN A 60 -2.31 13.14 13.72
CA ASN A 60 -3.07 14.32 14.12
C ASN A 60 -4.53 14.05 14.54
N GLN A 61 -4.93 12.80 14.70
CA GLN A 61 -6.26 12.40 15.14
C GLN A 61 -6.15 11.46 16.35
N PRO A 62 -5.87 11.99 17.55
CA PRO A 62 -5.44 11.19 18.70
C PRO A 62 -6.51 10.23 19.24
N LYS A 63 -7.76 10.37 18.80
CA LYS A 63 -8.86 9.46 19.15
C LYS A 63 -9.02 8.32 18.14
N GLN A 64 -8.65 8.51 16.88
CA GLN A 64 -8.89 7.53 15.83
C GLN A 64 -7.73 6.55 15.73
N HIS A 65 -8.04 5.27 15.88
CA HIS A 65 -7.09 4.17 15.85
C HIS A 65 -7.59 3.05 14.96
N TYR A 66 -6.66 2.21 14.52
CA TYR A 66 -6.97 1.02 13.77
C TYR A 66 -6.22 -0.18 14.34
N VAL A 67 -6.84 -1.35 14.35
CA VAL A 67 -6.13 -2.63 14.54
C VAL A 67 -6.13 -3.36 13.21
N ILE A 68 -4.96 -3.81 12.78
CA ILE A 68 -4.83 -4.75 11.67
C ILE A 68 -4.47 -6.11 12.26
N GLU A 69 -5.31 -7.11 12.03
CA GLU A 69 -5.05 -8.52 12.31
C GLU A 69 -5.22 -9.31 11.01
N LYS A 70 -4.11 -9.79 10.42
CA LYS A 70 -4.14 -10.46 9.11
C LYS A 70 -4.88 -9.59 8.07
N LEU A 71 -6.03 -10.07 7.57
CA LEU A 71 -6.89 -9.41 6.59
C LEU A 71 -8.13 -8.76 7.22
N LYS A 72 -8.08 -8.46 8.52
CA LYS A 72 -9.13 -7.73 9.23
C LYS A 72 -8.64 -6.37 9.65
N LEU A 73 -9.47 -5.35 9.44
CA LEU A 73 -9.24 -3.98 9.86
C LEU A 73 -10.34 -3.57 10.85
N PHE A 74 -9.96 -3.14 12.04
CA PHE A 74 -10.90 -2.65 13.05
C PHE A 74 -10.67 -1.18 13.29
N GLU A 75 -11.70 -0.35 13.13
CA GLU A 75 -11.67 1.06 13.51
C GLU A 75 -12.06 1.22 14.98
N LEU A 76 -11.19 1.88 15.73
CA LEU A 76 -11.35 2.11 17.16
C LEU A 76 -11.38 3.60 17.47
N GLU A 77 -12.29 4.00 18.34
CA GLU A 77 -12.27 5.30 18.99
C GLU A 77 -11.69 5.17 20.39
N LYS A 78 -10.64 5.93 20.67
CA LYS A 78 -10.00 5.99 21.97
C LYS A 78 -10.72 6.99 22.88
N ASN A 79 -11.25 6.46 23.98
CA ASN A 79 -11.76 7.21 25.12
C ASN A 79 -10.67 7.37 26.19
N THR A 80 -11.00 7.97 27.32
CA THR A 80 -10.03 8.34 28.38
C THR A 80 -9.11 7.19 28.80
N GLN A 81 -9.61 5.94 28.80
CA GLN A 81 -8.86 4.75 29.20
C GLN A 81 -9.19 3.49 28.39
N SER A 82 -10.07 3.57 27.39
CA SER A 82 -10.56 2.40 26.65
C SER A 82 -10.61 2.65 25.15
N TYR A 83 -10.69 1.56 24.39
CA TYR A 83 -10.98 1.60 22.96
C TYR A 83 -12.42 1.11 22.74
N GLN A 84 -13.13 1.79 21.84
CA GLN A 84 -14.47 1.41 21.43
C GLN A 84 -14.45 1.05 19.96
N LEU A 85 -14.87 -0.16 19.62
CA LEU A 85 -15.07 -0.58 18.24
C LEU A 85 -16.14 0.31 17.58
N ARG A 86 -15.76 0.92 16.46
CA ARG A 86 -16.63 1.77 15.64
C ARG A 86 -17.09 1.06 14.39
N ASN A 87 -16.18 0.33 13.75
CA ASN A 87 -16.44 -0.44 12.54
C ASN A 87 -15.37 -1.53 12.40
N ASP A 88 -15.66 -2.56 11.63
CA ASP A 88 -14.72 -3.63 11.30
C ASP A 88 -14.93 -4.07 9.84
N TRP A 89 -13.84 -4.36 9.15
CA TRP A 89 -13.85 -4.91 7.80
C TRP A 89 -13.10 -6.22 7.80
N ASP A 90 -13.73 -7.26 7.26
CA ASP A 90 -13.16 -8.59 7.10
C ASP A 90 -12.94 -8.87 5.61
N PHE A 91 -11.68 -8.90 5.20
CA PHE A 91 -11.27 -9.18 3.83
C PHE A 91 -10.84 -10.65 3.64
N SER A 92 -11.10 -11.53 4.61
CA SER A 92 -10.66 -12.94 4.54
C SER A 92 -11.32 -13.70 3.38
N ASP A 93 -12.51 -13.29 2.98
CA ASP A 93 -13.25 -13.84 1.83
C ASP A 93 -13.08 -13.00 0.56
N TYR A 94 -12.15 -12.04 0.55
CA TYR A 94 -11.89 -11.23 -0.63
C TYR A 94 -11.41 -12.11 -1.78
N ARG A 95 -11.97 -11.90 -2.98
CA ARG A 95 -11.57 -12.61 -4.20
C ARG A 95 -11.00 -11.61 -5.20
N PRO A 96 -9.68 -11.60 -5.46
CA PRO A 96 -9.12 -10.77 -6.51
C PRO A 96 -9.66 -11.25 -7.86
N LEU A 97 -9.89 -10.33 -8.79
CA LEU A 97 -10.30 -10.71 -10.15
C LEU A 97 -9.12 -11.25 -10.95
N THR A 98 -7.95 -10.63 -10.81
CA THR A 98 -6.68 -10.98 -11.48
C THR A 98 -5.51 -10.37 -10.72
N GLN A 99 -4.35 -11.02 -10.73
CA GLN A 99 -3.09 -10.44 -10.26
C GLN A 99 -2.00 -10.64 -11.31
N ASN A 100 -1.23 -9.58 -11.58
CA ASN A 100 -0.20 -9.58 -12.61
C ASN A 100 1.13 -9.07 -12.03
N PRO A 101 1.93 -9.95 -11.42
CA PRO A 101 3.32 -9.63 -11.19
C PRO A 101 4.03 -9.39 -12.54
N HIS A 102 4.95 -8.45 -12.56
CA HIS A 102 5.66 -7.98 -13.75
C HIS A 102 7.14 -8.38 -13.76
N TRP A 103 7.71 -8.75 -12.61
CA TRP A 103 9.11 -9.15 -12.47
C TRP A 103 9.28 -10.65 -12.20
N THR A 104 8.24 -11.34 -11.73
CA THR A 104 8.30 -12.78 -11.47
C THR A 104 8.25 -13.61 -12.75
N VAL A 105 8.77 -14.84 -12.67
CA VAL A 105 8.63 -15.84 -13.74
C VAL A 105 7.22 -16.41 -13.84
N ASP A 106 6.45 -16.36 -12.75
CA ASP A 106 5.10 -16.91 -12.65
C ASP A 106 4.09 -16.18 -13.56
N GLY A 107 4.40 -14.95 -13.98
CA GLY A 107 3.55 -14.16 -14.89
C GLY A 107 2.17 -13.88 -14.32
N THR A 108 1.17 -13.63 -15.18
CA THR A 108 -0.20 -13.34 -14.73
C THR A 108 -0.81 -14.54 -14.00
N ALA A 109 -1.18 -14.35 -12.73
CA ALA A 109 -1.89 -15.34 -11.93
C ALA A 109 -3.40 -15.22 -12.13
N ALA A 110 -4.02 -16.30 -12.58
CA ALA A 110 -5.47 -16.40 -12.72
C ALA A 110 -6.14 -16.66 -11.37
N VAL A 111 -7.47 -16.56 -11.31
CA VAL A 111 -8.20 -16.77 -10.04
C VAL A 111 -7.97 -18.18 -9.49
N GLU A 112 -7.89 -19.19 -10.37
CA GLU A 112 -7.58 -20.57 -10.01
C GLU A 112 -6.19 -20.78 -9.39
N ASP A 113 -5.22 -19.90 -9.67
CA ASP A 113 -3.88 -19.96 -9.07
C ASP A 113 -3.86 -19.27 -7.70
N LEU A 114 -4.79 -18.34 -7.48
CA LEU A 114 -4.86 -17.51 -6.28
C LEU A 114 -5.73 -18.16 -5.19
N LEU A 115 -6.77 -18.91 -5.59
CA LEU A 115 -7.77 -19.48 -4.68
C LEU A 115 -7.87 -21.01 -4.79
N ASP A 116 -8.06 -21.68 -3.66
CA ASP A 116 -8.39 -23.11 -3.60
C ASP A 116 -9.84 -23.39 -4.05
N GLU A 117 -10.22 -24.67 -4.10
CA GLU A 117 -11.58 -25.08 -4.50
C GLU A 117 -12.68 -24.54 -3.59
N GLN A 118 -12.34 -24.15 -2.35
CA GLN A 118 -13.24 -23.55 -1.38
C GLN A 118 -13.28 -22.02 -1.52
N GLY A 119 -12.41 -21.45 -2.35
CA GLY A 119 -12.28 -20.03 -2.61
C GLY A 119 -11.47 -19.28 -1.56
N HIS A 120 -10.63 -19.97 -0.79
CA HIS A 120 -9.65 -19.34 0.10
C HIS A 120 -8.32 -19.16 -0.62
N PHE A 121 -7.53 -18.18 -0.18
CA PHE A 121 -6.21 -17.97 -0.77
C PHE A 121 -5.25 -19.13 -0.52
N VAL A 122 -4.67 -19.66 -1.61
CA VAL A 122 -3.64 -20.72 -1.55
C VAL A 122 -2.40 -20.24 -0.77
N ARG A 123 -2.06 -18.96 -0.91
CA ARG A 123 -0.93 -18.29 -0.25
C ARG A 123 -1.41 -17.15 0.66
N ALA A 124 -2.25 -17.47 1.64
CA ALA A 124 -2.74 -16.48 2.60
C ALA A 124 -1.62 -15.83 3.44
N ASP A 125 -0.48 -16.50 3.59
CA ASP A 125 0.75 -15.98 4.21
C ASP A 125 1.39 -14.84 3.42
N ALA A 126 1.16 -14.80 2.10
CA ALA A 126 1.67 -13.77 1.21
C ALA A 126 0.75 -12.54 1.13
N LEU A 127 -0.33 -12.51 1.91
CA LEU A 127 -1.30 -11.41 1.94
C LEU A 127 -1.15 -10.56 3.18
N HIS A 128 -1.27 -9.25 3.02
CA HIS A 128 -1.38 -8.34 4.16
C HIS A 128 -2.08 -7.04 3.79
N LEU A 129 -2.61 -6.35 4.81
CA LEU A 129 -3.10 -4.98 4.66
C LEU A 129 -1.95 -3.99 4.84
N TYR A 130 -1.79 -3.07 3.89
CA TYR A 130 -0.80 -1.99 4.00
C TYR A 130 -1.33 -0.91 4.94
N PRO A 131 -0.58 -0.48 5.99
CA PRO A 131 -1.08 0.40 7.04
C PRO A 131 -1.13 1.87 6.62
N VAL A 132 -1.80 2.16 5.51
CA VAL A 132 -2.05 3.51 4.99
C VAL A 132 -3.49 3.56 4.47
N LEU A 133 -4.22 4.58 4.90
CA LEU A 133 -5.54 4.88 4.36
C LEU A 133 -5.41 5.86 3.20
N PHE A 134 -5.87 5.47 2.01
CA PHE A 134 -5.80 6.29 0.80
C PHE A 134 -7.15 6.93 0.51
N PRO A 135 -7.24 8.27 0.40
CA PRO A 135 -8.52 8.93 0.17
C PRO A 135 -9.09 8.58 -1.20
N VAL A 136 -10.37 8.23 -1.22
CA VAL A 136 -11.14 7.88 -2.42
C VAL A 136 -11.91 9.10 -2.90
N ASN A 137 -12.43 9.89 -1.96
CA ASN A 137 -13.08 11.17 -2.16
C ASN A 137 -12.78 12.06 -0.94
N ASP A 138 -13.61 13.08 -0.69
CA ASP A 138 -13.36 14.05 0.38
C ASP A 138 -13.60 13.51 1.80
N THR A 139 -14.31 12.39 1.94
CA THR A 139 -14.67 11.78 3.23
C THR A 139 -14.21 10.33 3.37
N ASP A 140 -14.16 9.60 2.27
CA ASP A 140 -13.98 8.15 2.28
C ASP A 140 -12.54 7.76 1.98
N TYR A 141 -12.12 6.66 2.59
CA TYR A 141 -10.78 6.10 2.44
C TYR A 141 -10.86 4.66 1.95
N SER A 142 -9.74 4.21 1.40
CA SER A 142 -9.47 2.83 1.03
C SER A 142 -8.24 2.33 1.76
N ILE A 143 -8.11 1.01 1.87
CA ILE A 143 -6.89 0.34 2.30
C ILE A 143 -6.35 -0.50 1.15
N ALA A 144 -5.03 -0.66 1.09
CA ALA A 144 -4.43 -1.58 0.13
C ALA A 144 -4.33 -2.99 0.73
N LEU A 145 -4.87 -3.97 0.01
CA LEU A 145 -4.61 -5.38 0.23
C LEU A 145 -3.49 -5.78 -0.71
N ILE A 146 -2.39 -6.25 -0.15
CA ILE A 146 -1.15 -6.55 -0.87
C ILE A 146 -1.02 -8.05 -1.03
N GLN A 147 -0.78 -8.49 -2.26
CA GLN A 147 -0.26 -9.80 -2.61
C GLN A 147 1.25 -9.70 -2.80
N ARG A 148 2.00 -10.64 -2.21
CA ARG A 148 3.45 -10.74 -2.36
C ARG A 148 3.86 -11.97 -3.15
N TRP A 149 4.81 -11.79 -4.06
CA TRP A 149 5.54 -12.87 -4.72
C TRP A 149 6.99 -12.82 -4.28
N GLU A 150 7.54 -14.00 -4.01
CA GLU A 150 8.91 -14.16 -3.56
C GLU A 150 9.60 -15.22 -4.40
N GLU A 151 10.79 -14.88 -4.89
CA GLU A 151 11.68 -15.81 -5.57
C GLU A 151 13.03 -15.84 -4.86
N MET A 152 13.57 -17.03 -4.67
CA MET A 152 14.91 -17.22 -4.12
C MET A 152 15.77 -17.97 -5.13
N TYR A 153 17.00 -17.51 -5.32
CA TYR A 153 17.97 -18.15 -6.18
C TYR A 153 19.38 -18.00 -5.61
N SER A 154 20.34 -18.79 -6.09
CA SER A 154 21.69 -18.79 -5.53
C SER A 154 22.34 -17.41 -5.64
N GLY A 155 22.57 -16.76 -4.50
CA GLY A 155 23.14 -15.42 -4.45
C GLY A 155 22.16 -14.27 -4.64
N GLY A 156 20.86 -14.50 -4.46
CA GLY A 156 19.90 -13.43 -4.55
C GLY A 156 18.47 -13.85 -4.26
N GLY A 157 17.58 -12.92 -4.53
CA GLY A 157 16.16 -13.14 -4.41
C GLY A 157 15.40 -11.91 -4.83
N MET A 158 14.09 -12.05 -4.91
CA MET A 158 13.19 -11.01 -5.34
C MET A 158 11.93 -11.04 -4.48
N THR A 159 11.43 -9.85 -4.18
CA THR A 159 10.09 -9.64 -3.70
C THR A 159 9.38 -8.67 -4.63
N GLU A 160 8.21 -9.06 -5.11
CA GLU A 160 7.28 -8.17 -5.81
C GLU A 160 5.98 -8.09 -5.02
N GLU A 161 5.42 -6.89 -4.92
CA GLU A 161 4.12 -6.65 -4.30
C GLU A 161 3.18 -6.01 -5.30
N VAL A 162 1.97 -6.55 -5.39
CA VAL A 162 0.86 -6.02 -6.18
C VAL A 162 -0.29 -5.71 -5.22
N ALA A 163 -0.99 -4.62 -5.48
CA ALA A 163 -2.01 -4.09 -4.58
C ALA A 163 -3.38 -4.01 -5.24
N ASP A 164 -4.39 -4.43 -4.49
CA ASP A 164 -5.79 -4.06 -4.70
C ASP A 164 -6.20 -3.01 -3.66
N PHE A 165 -6.96 -2.00 -4.07
CA PHE A 165 -7.44 -0.94 -3.18
C PHE A 165 -8.93 -1.13 -2.92
N LEU A 166 -9.26 -1.26 -1.64
CA LEU A 166 -10.61 -1.54 -1.16
C LEU A 166 -11.14 -0.32 -0.40
N GLN A 167 -12.13 0.37 -0.97
CA GLN A 167 -12.86 1.45 -0.30
C GLN A 167 -13.57 0.89 0.93
N LEU A 168 -13.38 1.56 2.06
CA LEU A 168 -13.94 1.22 3.36
C LEU A 168 -15.32 1.87 3.49
N ASN A 169 -16.38 1.07 3.35
CA ASN A 169 -17.75 1.54 3.54
C ASN A 169 -18.25 1.23 4.97
N PRO A 170 -19.25 1.96 5.47
CA PRO A 170 -19.83 1.68 6.79
C PRO A 170 -20.38 0.24 6.93
N GLN A 171 -20.45 -0.24 8.17
CA GLN A 171 -20.97 -1.57 8.54
C GLN A 171 -20.21 -2.73 7.87
N GLY A 172 -18.88 -2.65 7.87
CA GLY A 172 -17.98 -3.65 7.33
C GLY A 172 -18.06 -3.96 5.84
N LYS A 173 -18.81 -3.15 5.09
CA LYS A 173 -18.87 -3.27 3.64
C LYS A 173 -17.62 -2.68 3.03
N TYR A 174 -17.20 -3.21 1.89
CA TYR A 174 -16.11 -2.65 1.11
C TYR A 174 -16.39 -2.77 -0.38
N GLN A 175 -15.67 -1.98 -1.17
CA GLN A 175 -15.72 -2.02 -2.62
C GLN A 175 -14.32 -1.90 -3.19
N GLN A 176 -13.95 -2.80 -4.10
CA GLN A 176 -12.71 -2.69 -4.86
C GLN A 176 -12.80 -1.50 -5.84
N ILE A 177 -11.85 -0.57 -5.73
CA ILE A 177 -11.82 0.66 -6.56
C ILE A 177 -10.68 0.66 -7.58
N PHE A 178 -9.56 0.03 -7.24
CA PHE A 178 -8.41 -0.19 -8.13
C PHE A 178 -7.85 -1.57 -7.85
N GLN A 179 -7.29 -2.19 -8.87
CA GLN A 179 -6.77 -3.54 -8.76
C GLN A 179 -5.49 -3.69 -9.56
N ASN A 180 -4.73 -4.74 -9.22
CA ASN A 180 -3.56 -5.15 -9.98
C ASN A 180 -2.56 -3.99 -10.16
N ILE A 181 -2.32 -3.25 -9.07
CA ILE A 181 -1.44 -2.09 -9.08
C ILE A 181 -0.04 -2.56 -8.66
N PRO A 182 0.98 -2.48 -9.53
CA PRO A 182 2.36 -2.74 -9.12
C PRO A 182 2.70 -1.81 -7.97
N PHE A 183 3.05 -2.37 -6.81
CA PHE A 183 3.14 -1.62 -5.57
C PHE A 183 4.60 -1.41 -5.16
N SER A 184 5.37 -2.49 -5.11
CA SER A 184 6.80 -2.44 -4.80
C SER A 184 7.55 -3.60 -5.45
N VAL A 185 8.84 -3.40 -5.66
CA VAL A 185 9.77 -4.47 -6.07
C VAL A 185 11.07 -4.25 -5.32
N SER A 186 11.67 -5.33 -4.85
CA SER A 186 13.02 -5.39 -4.34
C SER A 186 13.69 -6.63 -4.91
N ARG A 187 14.79 -6.47 -5.65
CA ARG A 187 15.50 -7.58 -6.28
C ARG A 187 16.99 -7.48 -6.03
N MET A 188 17.61 -8.59 -5.68
CA MET A 188 19.05 -8.74 -5.59
C MET A 188 19.51 -9.87 -6.51
N ILE A 189 20.50 -9.61 -7.35
CA ILE A 189 21.07 -10.61 -8.27
C ILE A 189 22.58 -10.64 -8.13
N ARG A 190 23.16 -11.83 -7.94
CA ARG A 190 24.62 -12.00 -7.95
C ARG A 190 25.19 -11.71 -9.33
N ALA A 191 26.23 -10.89 -9.38
CA ALA A 191 26.95 -10.52 -10.59
C ALA A 191 28.40 -11.04 -10.64
N CYS A 192 28.94 -11.57 -9.53
CA CYS A 192 30.29 -12.16 -9.52
C CYS A 192 30.25 -13.69 -9.71
N PHE A 193 30.95 -14.20 -10.72
CA PHE A 193 31.01 -15.63 -11.05
C PHE A 193 32.43 -16.18 -11.19
N SER A 194 33.45 -15.32 -11.18
CA SER A 194 34.87 -15.68 -11.23
C SER A 194 35.69 -14.93 -10.17
N GLU A 195 36.90 -15.42 -9.85
CA GLU A 195 37.82 -14.72 -8.94
C GLU A 195 38.14 -13.29 -9.42
N GLN A 196 38.23 -13.10 -10.74
CA GLN A 196 38.39 -11.78 -11.34
C GLN A 196 37.20 -10.88 -11.03
N ASP A 197 35.97 -11.40 -11.09
CA ASP A 197 34.77 -10.63 -10.75
C ASP A 197 34.78 -10.21 -9.28
N TYR A 198 35.16 -11.11 -8.37
CA TYR A 198 35.28 -10.78 -6.96
C TYR A 198 36.33 -9.69 -6.71
N ALA A 199 37.47 -9.78 -7.40
CA ALA A 199 38.55 -8.79 -7.31
C ALA A 199 38.12 -7.42 -7.86
N GLN A 200 37.49 -7.37 -9.04
CA GLN A 200 37.08 -6.11 -9.67
C GLN A 200 35.90 -5.44 -8.95
N SER A 201 35.00 -6.23 -8.38
CA SER A 201 33.85 -5.72 -7.63
C SER A 201 34.19 -5.23 -6.23
N ASN A 202 35.36 -5.55 -5.70
CA ASN A 202 35.75 -5.21 -4.33
C ASN A 202 34.65 -5.59 -3.30
N GLY A 203 34.06 -6.78 -3.46
CA GLY A 203 32.97 -7.27 -2.61
C GLY A 203 31.55 -6.80 -2.98
N ASN A 204 31.39 -5.83 -3.89
CA ASN A 204 30.08 -5.39 -4.38
C ASN A 204 29.56 -6.32 -5.48
N CYS A 205 29.23 -7.56 -5.11
CA CYS A 205 28.92 -8.63 -6.05
C CYS A 205 27.43 -8.79 -6.40
N HIS A 206 26.62 -7.77 -6.17
CA HIS A 206 25.19 -7.83 -6.44
C HIS A 206 24.70 -6.60 -7.17
N ASP A 207 23.86 -6.86 -8.17
CA ASP A 207 22.93 -5.88 -8.71
C ASP A 207 21.74 -5.77 -7.75
N GLN A 208 21.21 -4.56 -7.59
CA GLN A 208 20.03 -4.28 -6.77
C GLN A 208 19.02 -3.51 -7.59
N GLU A 209 17.77 -3.95 -7.54
CA GLU A 209 16.65 -3.27 -8.16
C GLU A 209 15.60 -2.89 -7.13
N THR A 210 14.98 -1.73 -7.31
CA THR A 210 13.90 -1.28 -6.45
C THR A 210 12.85 -0.51 -7.27
N LEU A 211 11.58 -0.84 -7.07
CA LEU A 211 10.44 -0.04 -7.51
C LEU A 211 9.75 0.56 -6.30
N LEU A 212 9.55 1.88 -6.32
CA LEU A 212 8.79 2.61 -5.31
C LEU A 212 7.57 3.27 -5.96
N LEU A 213 6.39 3.05 -5.38
CA LEU A 213 5.16 3.74 -5.74
C LEU A 213 4.83 4.85 -4.72
N ASN A 214 4.58 6.05 -5.23
CA ASN A 214 3.96 7.14 -4.48
C ASN A 214 2.59 7.48 -5.09
N ILE A 215 1.54 7.51 -4.25
CA ILE A 215 0.16 7.74 -4.67
C ILE A 215 -0.28 9.13 -4.21
N GLU A 216 -0.78 9.95 -5.14
CA GLU A 216 -1.31 11.28 -4.87
C GLU A 216 -2.79 11.35 -5.24
N TYR A 217 -3.65 11.73 -4.29
CA TYR A 217 -5.05 12.02 -4.55
C TYR A 217 -5.20 13.33 -5.33
N LEU A 218 -5.94 13.28 -6.45
CA LEU A 218 -6.22 14.46 -7.26
C LEU A 218 -7.63 14.98 -7.01
N GLN A 219 -8.61 14.08 -7.08
CA GLN A 219 -10.05 14.27 -6.90
C GLN A 219 -10.73 12.90 -6.74
N ALA A 220 -12.04 12.90 -6.49
CA ALA A 220 -12.83 11.68 -6.32
C ALA A 220 -12.52 10.62 -7.40
N ASN A 221 -12.20 9.40 -6.94
CA ASN A 221 -11.83 8.24 -7.76
C ASN A 221 -10.69 8.48 -8.76
N THR A 222 -9.85 9.49 -8.53
CA THR A 222 -8.74 9.84 -9.43
C THR A 222 -7.44 10.03 -8.67
N TRP A 223 -6.49 9.13 -8.93
CA TRP A 223 -5.15 9.16 -8.33
C TRP A 223 -4.07 9.40 -9.39
N ARG A 224 -2.98 10.03 -8.95
CA ARG A 224 -1.72 10.06 -9.69
C ARG A 224 -0.75 9.07 -9.06
N MET A 225 -0.38 8.07 -9.85
CA MET A 225 0.60 7.04 -9.49
C MET A 225 1.97 7.51 -9.96
N LYS A 226 2.93 7.65 -9.05
CA LYS A 226 4.31 8.07 -9.36
C LYS A 226 5.24 6.92 -9.03
N TYR A 227 5.77 6.29 -10.06
CA TYR A 227 6.74 5.22 -9.96
C TYR A 227 8.16 5.78 -10.02
N HIS A 228 9.05 5.23 -9.20
CA HIS A 228 10.49 5.41 -9.29
C HIS A 228 11.14 4.03 -9.30
N TYR A 229 11.81 3.69 -10.40
CA TYR A 229 12.56 2.45 -10.54
C TYR A 229 14.06 2.74 -10.59
N ILE A 230 14.81 1.98 -9.81
CA ILE A 230 16.26 2.08 -9.69
C ILE A 230 16.85 0.69 -9.90
N ARG A 231 17.89 0.59 -10.73
CA ARG A 231 18.78 -0.56 -10.86
C ARG A 231 20.21 -0.08 -10.66
N THR A 232 20.82 -0.46 -9.53
CA THR A 232 22.23 -0.24 -9.24
C THR A 232 23.01 -1.51 -9.50
N LEU A 233 24.17 -1.38 -10.13
CA LEU A 233 24.93 -2.52 -10.62
C LEU A 233 26.20 -2.76 -9.80
N SER A 234 26.55 -4.03 -9.68
CA SER A 234 27.89 -4.48 -9.35
C SER A 234 28.88 -3.99 -10.42
N PRO A 235 30.13 -3.65 -10.06
CA PRO A 235 31.17 -3.37 -11.04
C PRO A 235 31.44 -4.54 -12.01
N SER A 236 31.06 -5.76 -11.65
CA SER A 236 31.16 -6.95 -12.51
C SER A 236 29.97 -7.16 -13.44
N SER A 237 28.91 -6.35 -13.34
CA SER A 237 27.70 -6.53 -14.14
C SER A 237 27.87 -5.98 -15.55
N ASP A 238 27.33 -6.69 -16.54
CA ASP A 238 27.25 -6.29 -17.94
C ASP A 238 25.92 -5.59 -18.30
N GLN A 239 25.04 -5.44 -17.30
CA GLN A 239 23.74 -4.82 -17.42
C GLN A 239 23.84 -3.29 -17.55
N GLN A 240 22.69 -2.66 -17.84
CA GLN A 240 22.58 -1.20 -17.87
C GLN A 240 21.91 -0.66 -16.60
N PRO A 241 22.49 0.35 -15.92
CA PRO A 241 21.86 0.93 -14.75
C PRO A 241 20.59 1.69 -15.15
N VAL A 242 19.62 1.72 -14.24
CA VAL A 242 18.36 2.44 -14.45
C VAL A 242 18.11 3.36 -13.28
N ASN A 243 17.69 4.59 -13.56
CA ASN A 243 17.16 5.51 -12.57
C ASN A 243 16.09 6.36 -13.25
N GLN A 244 14.85 5.90 -13.20
CA GLN A 244 13.76 6.47 -14.00
C GLN A 244 12.49 6.61 -13.18
N SER A 245 11.70 7.63 -13.51
CA SER A 245 10.37 7.82 -12.95
C SER A 245 9.30 7.84 -14.03
N LYS A 246 8.13 7.28 -13.73
CA LYS A 246 6.93 7.33 -14.57
C LYS A 246 5.74 7.79 -13.77
N ARG A 247 4.78 8.42 -14.44
CA ARG A 247 3.55 8.94 -13.81
C ARG A 247 2.34 8.50 -14.62
N TYR A 248 1.32 8.02 -13.92
CA TYR A 248 0.05 7.57 -14.52
C TYR A 248 -1.10 8.25 -13.77
N ILE A 249 -2.20 8.48 -14.49
CA ILE A 249 -3.45 8.96 -13.89
C ILE A 249 -4.46 7.83 -13.94
N LEU A 250 -4.90 7.38 -12.77
CA LEU A 250 -5.86 6.32 -12.60
C LEU A 250 -7.21 6.92 -12.25
N LYS A 251 -8.23 6.74 -13.12
CA LYS A 251 -9.59 7.32 -12.96
C LYS A 251 -10.68 6.28 -12.72
N SER A 252 -10.35 5.02 -12.96
CA SER A 252 -11.27 3.87 -12.92
C SER A 252 -10.44 2.61 -12.74
N ASN A 253 -11.09 1.51 -12.36
CA ASN A 253 -10.48 0.19 -12.30
C ASN A 253 -10.19 -0.36 -13.71
N ASN A 254 -9.18 0.20 -14.39
CA ASN A 254 -8.72 -0.26 -15.69
C ASN A 254 -7.31 -0.87 -15.53
N PRO A 255 -7.14 -2.19 -15.68
CA PRO A 255 -5.85 -2.86 -15.51
C PRO A 255 -4.79 -2.41 -16.54
N GLN A 256 -5.18 -1.79 -17.64
CA GLN A 256 -4.25 -1.26 -18.66
C GLN A 256 -3.81 0.19 -18.40
N ALA A 257 -4.30 0.84 -17.33
CA ALA A 257 -3.99 2.23 -17.04
C ALA A 257 -2.51 2.46 -16.65
N ILE A 258 -1.81 1.41 -16.23
CA ILE A 258 -0.40 1.42 -15.85
C ILE A 258 0.36 0.48 -16.78
N GLN A 259 1.30 1.03 -17.54
CA GLN A 259 2.17 0.26 -18.42
C GLN A 259 3.60 0.42 -17.93
N ILE A 260 4.11 -0.61 -17.24
CA ILE A 260 5.51 -0.64 -16.79
C ILE A 260 6.43 -0.63 -18.02
N PRO A 261 7.45 0.25 -18.08
CA PRO A 261 8.41 0.24 -19.18
C PRO A 261 9.12 -1.10 -19.29
N ALA A 262 9.18 -1.67 -20.50
CA ALA A 262 9.87 -2.95 -20.74
C ALA A 262 11.34 -2.93 -20.28
N ALA A 263 12.00 -1.76 -20.37
CA ALA A 263 13.37 -1.58 -19.89
C ALA A 263 13.55 -1.78 -18.37
N TRP A 264 12.46 -1.80 -17.58
CA TRP A 264 12.51 -2.05 -16.13
C TRP A 264 12.38 -3.53 -15.78
N THR A 265 11.90 -4.35 -16.71
CA THR A 265 11.67 -5.78 -16.50
C THR A 265 12.57 -6.64 -17.38
N SER A 266 13.20 -6.06 -18.41
CA SER A 266 14.20 -6.74 -19.23
C SER A 266 15.53 -6.91 -18.50
N TYR A 267 16.05 -8.13 -18.57
CA TYR A 267 17.39 -8.55 -18.15
C TYR A 267 18.15 -9.12 -19.36
#